data_AF-A0AAD5XH01-F1
#
_entry.id   AF-A0AAD5XH01-F1
#
_cell.length_a   1.000
_cell.length_b   1.000
_cell.length_c   1.000
_cell.angle_alpha   90.00
_cell.angle_beta   90.00
_cell.angle_gamma   90.00
#
_symmetry.space_group_name_H-M   'P 1'
#
loop_
_entity.id
_entity.type
_entity.pdbx_description
1 polymer ?
#
loop_
_entity_poly.entity_id
_entity_poly.type
_entity_poly.pdbx_seq_one_letter_code
_entity_poly.pdbx_strand_id
1 'polypeptide(L)'
;TLNKQIGAGNYSTSSGVFPIDCGILNTGPKITFALQHISIEIGPQQYVISRKDGTCFSGISDIGSISSFSGPAYIFGDTFLRAAYTMYDIANNRLGFAQAIHPTAIVNNLTELVQTPATKAMLVKAATNSAVRAKKWISRVSIFFDQ
;
A
#
# COMPACT_ATOMS: atom_id res chain seq x y z
N THR A 1 -14.76 -12.29 5.19
CA THR A 1 -13.34 -12.16 4.79
C THR A 1 -13.08 -10.72 4.39
N LEU A 2 -11.83 -10.26 4.44
CA LEU A 2 -11.44 -8.90 4.03
C LEU A 2 -11.90 -8.60 2.59
N ASN A 3 -11.76 -9.58 1.69
CA ASN A 3 -12.22 -9.48 0.30
C ASN A 3 -13.70 -9.07 0.17
N LYS A 4 -14.61 -9.63 1.00
CA LYS A 4 -16.02 -9.20 0.99
C LYS A 4 -16.22 -7.77 1.47
N GLN A 5 -15.43 -7.29 2.42
CA GLN A 5 -15.57 -5.93 2.99
C GLN A 5 -15.16 -4.84 1.99
N ILE A 6 -14.24 -5.15 1.08
CA ILE A 6 -13.82 -4.24 0.01
C ILE A 6 -14.67 -4.34 -1.25
N GLY A 7 -15.72 -5.18 -1.25
CA GLY A 7 -16.63 -5.36 -2.39
C GLY A 7 -16.21 -6.43 -3.39
N ALA A 8 -15.24 -7.29 -3.07
CA ALA A 8 -14.90 -8.41 -3.95
C ALA A 8 -15.93 -9.54 -3.87
N GLY A 9 -16.13 -10.22 -4.99
CA GLY A 9 -16.97 -11.41 -5.13
C GLY A 9 -16.36 -12.66 -4.49
N ASN A 10 -16.96 -13.80 -4.79
CA ASN A 10 -16.45 -15.10 -4.33
C ASN A 10 -15.17 -15.47 -5.08
N TYR A 11 -14.28 -16.21 -4.41
CA TYR A 11 -13.06 -16.74 -5.03
C TYR A 11 -13.39 -17.56 -6.28
N SER A 12 -12.73 -17.25 -7.39
CA SER A 12 -12.88 -17.97 -8.65
C SER A 12 -11.76 -19.00 -8.78
N THR A 13 -12.11 -20.28 -8.71
CA THR A 13 -11.14 -21.39 -8.89
C THR A 13 -10.56 -21.44 -10.30
N SER A 14 -11.29 -20.97 -11.32
CA SER A 14 -10.82 -20.93 -12.70
C SER A 14 -9.80 -19.83 -12.96
N SER A 15 -9.93 -18.67 -12.30
CA SER A 15 -9.01 -17.54 -12.48
C SER A 15 -7.96 -17.40 -11.37
N GLY A 16 -8.13 -18.12 -10.26
CA GLY A 16 -7.24 -18.10 -9.11
C GLY A 16 -7.28 -16.80 -8.30
N VAL A 17 -8.30 -15.96 -8.50
CA VAL A 17 -8.38 -14.62 -7.89
C VAL A 17 -9.79 -14.30 -7.41
N PHE A 18 -9.92 -13.25 -6.60
CA PHE A 18 -11.21 -12.67 -6.22
C PHE A 18 -11.61 -11.59 -7.23
N PRO A 19 -12.66 -11.79 -8.04
CA PRO A 19 -13.16 -10.76 -8.94
C PRO A 19 -13.69 -9.57 -8.12
N ILE A 20 -13.47 -8.36 -8.60
CA ILE A 20 -13.97 -7.14 -7.97
C ILE A 20 -14.46 -6.17 -9.05
N ASP A 21 -15.49 -5.39 -8.75
CA ASP A 21 -15.96 -4.35 -9.67
C ASP A 21 -14.88 -3.28 -9.83
N CYS A 22 -14.53 -2.93 -11.08
CA CYS A 22 -13.58 -1.86 -11.37
C CYS A 22 -14.04 -0.50 -10.82
N GLY A 23 -15.35 -0.27 -10.66
CA GLY A 23 -15.91 0.93 -10.03
C GLY A 23 -15.42 1.18 -8.60
N ILE A 24 -14.99 0.12 -7.90
CA ILE A 24 -14.40 0.19 -6.55
C ILE A 24 -13.13 1.04 -6.54
N LEU A 25 -12.42 1.19 -7.67
CA LEU A 25 -11.27 2.11 -7.77
C LEU A 25 -11.59 3.54 -7.30
N ASN A 26 -12.84 3.97 -7.46
CA ASN A 26 -13.28 5.34 -7.15
C ASN A 26 -14.08 5.42 -5.85
N THR A 27 -14.75 4.35 -5.44
CA THR A 27 -15.71 4.34 -4.32
C THR A 27 -15.29 3.47 -3.14
N GLY A 28 -14.25 2.65 -3.33
CA GLY A 28 -13.84 1.65 -2.36
C GLY A 28 -13.33 2.24 -1.05
N PRO A 29 -13.49 1.50 0.07
CA PRO A 29 -12.97 1.94 1.35
C PRO A 29 -11.44 1.90 1.37
N LYS A 30 -10.83 2.69 2.27
CA LYS A 30 -9.42 2.49 2.61
C LYS A 30 -9.30 1.31 3.59
N ILE A 31 -8.25 0.53 3.43
CA ILE A 31 -7.84 -0.51 4.37
C ILE A 31 -6.71 0.06 5.23
N THR A 32 -6.87 0.00 6.55
CA THR A 32 -5.85 0.50 7.48
C THR A 32 -5.15 -0.67 8.17
N PHE A 33 -3.84 -0.79 7.94
CA PHE A 33 -2.97 -1.69 8.68
C PHE A 33 -2.41 -0.96 9.89
N ALA A 34 -2.95 -1.26 11.07
CA ALA A 34 -2.45 -0.74 12.33
C ALA A 34 -1.26 -1.59 12.81
N LEU A 35 -0.07 -1.00 12.78
CA LEU A 35 1.15 -1.55 13.39
C LEU A 35 1.41 -0.78 14.70
N GLN A 36 2.24 -1.33 15.60
CA GLN A 36 2.44 -0.80 16.96
C GLN A 36 2.62 0.73 17.04
N HIS A 37 3.36 1.33 16.09
CA HIS A 37 3.70 2.77 16.12
C HIS A 37 3.30 3.53 14.85
N ILE A 38 2.65 2.87 13.89
CA ILE A 38 2.26 3.49 12.62
C ILE A 38 1.04 2.80 12.02
N SER A 39 0.19 3.58 11.37
CA SER A 39 -0.87 3.07 10.51
C SER A 39 -0.50 3.27 9.05
N ILE A 40 -0.64 2.23 8.23
CA ILE A 40 -0.50 2.29 6.77
C ILE A 40 -1.89 2.20 6.14
N GLU A 41 -2.27 3.20 5.36
CA GLU A 41 -3.51 3.22 4.59
C GLU A 41 -3.27 2.70 3.18
N ILE A 42 -4.10 1.75 2.76
CA ILE A 42 -4.18 1.22 1.41
C ILE A 42 -5.51 1.66 0.82
N GLY A 43 -5.47 2.49 -0.21
CA GLY A 43 -6.65 2.90 -0.97
C GLY A 43 -6.99 1.93 -2.10
N PRO A 44 -8.17 2.11 -2.74
CA PRO A 44 -8.64 1.24 -3.82
C PRO A 44 -7.69 1.14 -5.00
N GLN A 45 -7.00 2.24 -5.32
CA GLN A 45 -5.98 2.31 -6.38
C GLN A 45 -4.78 1.38 -6.14
N GLN A 46 -4.61 0.86 -4.92
CA GLN A 46 -3.50 0.00 -4.55
C GLN A 46 -3.91 -1.46 -4.40
N TYR A 47 -5.17 -1.75 -4.01
CA TYR A 47 -5.66 -3.11 -3.82
C TYR A 47 -6.55 -3.63 -4.97
N VAL A 48 -7.01 -2.78 -5.89
CA VAL A 48 -7.72 -3.21 -7.10
C VAL A 48 -6.74 -3.30 -8.25
N ILE A 49 -6.68 -4.47 -8.89
CA ILE A 49 -5.81 -4.71 -10.04
C ILE A 49 -6.68 -4.80 -11.30
N SER A 50 -6.48 -3.86 -12.23
CA SER A 50 -7.17 -3.84 -13.52
C SER A 50 -6.38 -4.58 -14.60
N ARG A 51 -7.07 -5.36 -15.43
CA ARG A 51 -6.53 -5.99 -16.63
C ARG A 51 -6.89 -5.18 -17.87
N LYS A 52 -6.17 -5.45 -18.96
CA LYS A 52 -6.41 -4.80 -20.27
C LYS A 52 -7.76 -5.17 -20.89
N ASP A 53 -8.33 -6.30 -20.50
CA ASP A 53 -9.65 -6.78 -20.94
C ASP A 53 -10.82 -6.09 -20.21
N GLY A 54 -10.53 -5.12 -19.33
CA GLY A 54 -11.54 -4.39 -18.57
C GLY A 54 -12.02 -5.11 -17.31
N THR A 55 -11.47 -6.30 -16.99
CA THR A 55 -11.77 -6.99 -15.73
C THR A 55 -10.89 -6.51 -14.59
N CYS A 56 -11.43 -6.54 -13.36
CA CYS A 56 -10.68 -6.21 -12.16
C CYS A 56 -10.72 -7.36 -11.15
N PHE A 57 -9.66 -7.47 -10.37
CA PHE A 57 -9.56 -8.43 -9.28
C PHE A 57 -8.89 -7.80 -8.06
N SER A 58 -9.15 -8.38 -6.89
CA SER A 58 -8.50 -7.98 -5.64
C SER A 58 -7.04 -8.41 -5.65
N GLY A 59 -6.14 -7.48 -5.29
CA GLY A 59 -4.74 -7.75 -4.97
C GLY A 59 -4.54 -8.36 -3.58
N ILE A 60 -5.61 -8.79 -2.91
CA ILE A 60 -5.59 -9.44 -1.61
C ILE A 60 -5.98 -10.90 -1.78
N SER A 61 -5.03 -11.79 -1.49
CA SER A 61 -5.23 -13.24 -1.53
C SER A 61 -5.27 -13.83 -0.13
N ASP A 62 -5.97 -14.95 0.00
CA ASP A 62 -5.91 -15.77 1.20
C ASP A 62 -4.58 -16.55 1.18
N ILE A 63 -3.94 -16.66 2.35
CA ILE A 63 -2.62 -17.29 2.51
C ILE A 63 -2.68 -18.83 2.48
N GLY A 64 -3.88 -19.40 2.44
CA GLY A 64 -4.11 -20.84 2.57
C GLY A 64 -3.73 -21.38 3.96
N SER A 65 -3.55 -22.68 4.06
CA SER A 65 -3.12 -23.35 5.29
C SER A 65 -1.60 -23.37 5.38
N ILE A 66 -1.02 -22.59 6.31
CA ILE A 66 0.40 -22.69 6.65
C ILE A 66 0.54 -23.72 7.77
N SER A 67 1.08 -24.90 7.45
CA SER A 67 1.22 -26.01 8.41
C SER A 67 2.26 -25.77 9.50
N SER A 68 3.17 -24.81 9.31
CA SER A 68 4.35 -24.60 10.15
C SER A 68 4.22 -23.47 11.17
N PHE A 69 3.07 -22.78 11.25
CA PHE A 69 2.90 -21.61 12.11
C PHE A 69 1.61 -21.70 12.93
N SER A 70 1.73 -21.59 14.25
CA SER A 70 0.61 -21.62 15.20
C SER A 70 0.05 -20.23 15.46
N GLY A 71 -0.44 -19.54 14.42
CA GLY A 71 -1.03 -18.22 14.57
C GLY A 71 -1.57 -17.63 13.25
N PRO A 72 -2.33 -16.51 13.31
CA PRO A 72 -2.72 -15.78 12.12
C PRO A 72 -1.45 -15.22 11.45
N ALA A 73 -1.22 -15.64 10.20
CA ALA A 73 -0.09 -15.19 9.40
C ALA A 73 -0.57 -14.24 8.29
N TYR A 74 0.19 -13.17 8.07
CA TYR A 74 -0.03 -12.21 7.00
C TYR A 74 1.25 -12.08 6.18
N ILE A 75 1.11 -12.13 4.85
CA ILE A 75 2.19 -11.78 3.92
C ILE A 75 1.92 -10.38 3.40
N PHE A 76 2.84 -9.47 3.70
CA PHE A 76 2.80 -8.10 3.18
C PHE A 76 3.36 -8.06 1.75
N GLY A 77 2.52 -8.47 0.79
CA GLY A 77 2.85 -8.50 -0.64
C GLY A 77 2.73 -7.14 -1.32
N ASP A 78 2.72 -7.16 -2.66
CA ASP A 78 2.77 -5.96 -3.52
C ASP A 78 1.70 -4.90 -3.19
N THR A 79 0.49 -5.32 -2.82
CA THR A 79 -0.59 -4.40 -2.42
C THR A 79 -0.18 -3.53 -1.21
N PHE A 80 0.44 -4.15 -0.20
CA PHE A 80 0.96 -3.43 0.97
C PHE A 80 2.22 -2.64 0.63
N LEU A 81 3.16 -3.23 -0.10
CA LEU A 81 4.42 -2.59 -0.48
C LEU A 81 4.22 -1.40 -1.43
N ARG A 82 3.12 -1.36 -2.17
CA ARG A 82 2.71 -0.17 -2.93
C ARG A 82 2.24 0.94 -1.99
N ALA A 83 1.69 0.65 -0.83
CA ALA A 83 1.24 1.66 0.14
C ALA A 83 2.30 2.01 1.20
N ALA A 84 3.31 1.18 1.37
CA ALA A 84 4.35 1.35 2.37
C ALA A 84 5.74 1.49 1.74
N TYR A 85 6.50 2.48 2.17
CA TYR A 85 7.95 2.43 2.09
C TYR A 85 8.46 1.45 3.14
N THR A 86 9.26 0.47 2.71
CA THR A 86 9.83 -0.55 3.58
C THR A 86 11.34 -0.39 3.67
N MET A 87 11.86 -0.32 4.88
CA MET A 87 13.28 -0.30 5.19
C MET A 87 13.69 -1.66 5.77
N TYR A 88 14.70 -2.27 5.18
CA TYR A 88 15.30 -3.52 5.66
C TYR A 88 16.63 -3.19 6.34
N ASP A 89 16.67 -3.20 7.66
CA ASP A 89 17.89 -2.99 8.44
C ASP A 89 18.42 -4.35 8.90
N ILE A 90 19.18 -4.98 8.00
CA ILE A 90 19.72 -6.33 8.19
C ILE A 90 20.72 -6.36 9.37
N ALA A 91 21.51 -5.30 9.55
CA ALA A 91 22.50 -5.21 10.61
C ALA A 91 21.87 -5.27 12.01
N ASN A 92 20.66 -4.72 12.16
CA ASN A 92 19.91 -4.71 13.42
C ASN A 92 18.70 -5.68 13.40
N ASN A 93 18.61 -6.54 12.40
CA ASN A 93 17.53 -7.53 12.20
C ASN A 93 16.11 -6.94 12.38
N ARG A 94 15.84 -5.78 11.77
CA ARG A 94 14.55 -5.08 11.91
C ARG A 94 14.00 -4.55 10.59
N LEU A 95 12.68 -4.38 10.58
CA LEU A 95 11.93 -3.77 9.48
C LEU A 95 11.36 -2.41 9.93
N GLY A 96 11.35 -1.44 9.02
CA GLY A 96 10.69 -0.15 9.20
C GLY A 96 9.66 0.09 8.09
N PHE A 97 8.52 0.67 8.44
CA PHE A 97 7.45 1.00 7.49
C PHE A 97 7.05 2.47 7.59
N ALA A 98 6.87 3.14 6.46
CA ALA A 98 6.28 4.48 6.40
C ALA A 98 5.24 4.54 5.29
N GLN A 99 4.22 5.40 5.40
CA GLN A 99 3.26 5.60 4.30
C GLN A 99 4.00 6.07 3.04
N ALA A 100 3.83 5.34 1.93
CA ALA A 100 4.34 5.75 0.63
C ALA A 100 3.53 6.93 0.10
N ILE A 101 4.23 7.92 -0.44
CA ILE A 101 3.62 9.07 -1.11
C ILE A 101 3.75 8.83 -2.60
N HIS A 102 2.61 8.53 -3.23
CA HIS A 102 2.49 8.51 -4.68
C HIS A 102 2.05 9.89 -5.12
N PRO A 103 2.84 10.60 -5.94
CA PRO A 103 2.32 11.72 -6.68
C PRO A 103 1.17 11.17 -7.53
N THR A 104 -0.07 11.47 -7.17
CA THR A 104 -1.21 11.21 -8.03
C THR A 104 -0.93 11.86 -9.38
N ALA A 105 -1.47 11.28 -10.45
CA ALA A 105 -1.39 11.79 -11.81
C ALA A 105 -2.08 13.16 -12.01
N ILE A 106 -1.96 14.09 -11.06
CA ILE A 106 -1.98 15.52 -11.29
C ILE A 106 -0.71 15.91 -12.07
N VAL A 107 -0.38 15.18 -13.12
CA VAL A 107 0.67 15.54 -14.10
C VAL A 107 0.19 15.28 -15.52
N ASN A 108 -0.89 14.51 -15.70
CA ASN A 108 -1.39 14.20 -17.04
C ASN A 108 -2.28 15.32 -17.63
N ASN A 109 -2.85 16.17 -16.76
CA ASN A 109 -3.49 17.44 -17.14
C ASN A 109 -2.71 18.68 -16.64
N LEU A 110 -1.49 18.51 -16.12
CA LEU A 110 -0.59 19.63 -15.82
C LEU A 110 0.50 19.81 -16.88
N THR A 111 0.47 19.11 -18.02
CA THR A 111 1.41 19.42 -19.11
C THR A 111 1.30 20.89 -19.56
N GLU A 112 0.19 21.58 -19.28
CA GLU A 112 0.05 23.04 -19.40
C GLU A 112 0.35 23.87 -18.13
N LEU A 113 0.52 23.25 -16.95
CA LEU A 113 0.79 23.96 -15.67
C LEU A 113 2.14 23.61 -15.02
N VAL A 114 2.94 22.72 -15.64
CA VAL A 114 4.20 22.16 -15.12
C VAL A 114 5.38 23.15 -15.09
N GLN A 115 5.22 24.40 -15.54
CA GLN A 115 6.36 25.33 -15.61
C GLN A 115 6.38 26.46 -14.58
N THR A 116 5.52 26.49 -13.55
CA THR A 116 5.71 27.53 -12.52
C THR A 116 6.78 27.10 -11.50
N PRO A 117 7.73 27.99 -11.14
CA PRO A 117 8.69 27.75 -10.06
C PRO A 117 8.03 27.33 -8.74
N ALA A 118 6.78 27.77 -8.51
CA ALA A 118 5.99 27.45 -7.33
C ALA A 118 5.60 25.97 -7.25
N THR A 119 5.17 25.34 -8.36
CA THR A 119 4.80 23.91 -8.36
C THR A 119 6.02 23.02 -8.15
N LYS A 120 7.15 23.37 -8.77
CA LYS A 120 8.43 22.69 -8.56
C LYS A 120 8.92 22.83 -7.12
N ALA A 121 8.80 24.03 -6.53
CA ALA A 121 9.12 24.26 -5.12
C ALA A 121 8.20 23.46 -4.17
N MET A 122 6.91 23.32 -4.49
CA MET A 122 5.98 22.52 -3.68
C MET A 122 6.30 21.02 -3.72
N LEU A 123 6.59 20.47 -4.91
CA LEU A 123 7.01 19.07 -5.05
C LEU A 123 8.36 18.78 -4.39
N VAL A 124 9.33 19.67 -4.55
CA VAL A 124 10.61 19.58 -3.84
C VAL A 124 10.41 19.68 -2.33
N LYS A 125 9.53 20.57 -1.84
CA LYS A 125 9.23 20.70 -0.42
C LYS A 125 8.50 19.49 0.13
N ALA A 126 7.60 18.87 -0.64
CA ALA A 126 6.93 17.62 -0.27
C ALA A 126 7.92 16.44 -0.22
N ALA A 127 8.78 16.28 -1.23
CA ALA A 127 9.83 15.26 -1.24
C ALA A 127 10.85 15.47 -0.12
N THR A 128 11.25 16.72 0.14
CA THR A 128 12.17 17.08 1.23
C THR A 128 11.54 16.85 2.59
N ASN A 129 10.28 17.24 2.80
CA ASN A 129 9.55 16.96 4.04
C ASN A 129 9.39 15.45 4.27
N SER A 130 9.17 14.68 3.21
CA SER A 130 9.09 13.22 3.28
C SER A 130 10.43 12.61 3.65
N ALA A 131 11.54 13.09 3.07
CA ALA A 131 12.89 12.67 3.41
C ALA A 131 13.32 13.10 4.82
N VAL A 132 12.95 14.32 5.26
CA VAL A 132 13.20 14.83 6.61
C VAL A 132 12.37 14.06 7.63
N ARG A 133 11.10 13.75 7.30
CA ARG A 133 10.24 12.91 8.14
C ARG A 133 10.78 11.49 8.20
N ALA A 134 11.23 10.90 7.09
CA ALA A 134 11.88 9.59 7.06
C ALA A 134 13.17 9.58 7.89
N LYS A 135 14.05 10.58 7.77
CA LYS A 135 15.26 10.71 8.60
C LYS A 135 14.96 10.89 10.09
N LYS A 136 13.95 11.70 10.44
CA LYS A 136 13.48 11.88 11.82
C LYS A 136 12.80 10.61 12.35
N TRP A 137 12.18 9.83 11.47
CA TRP A 137 11.53 8.55 11.78
C TRP A 137 12.57 7.46 12.04
N ILE A 138 13.63 7.35 11.23
CA ILE A 138 14.77 6.43 11.46
C ILE A 138 15.35 6.56 12.87
N SER A 139 15.36 7.78 13.45
CA SER A 139 15.81 8.02 14.82
C SER A 139 14.86 7.53 15.94
N ARG A 140 13.65 7.05 15.61
CA ARG A 140 12.59 6.67 16.57
C ARG A 140 11.99 5.28 16.33
N VAL A 141 12.51 4.50 15.39
CA VAL A 141 12.00 3.15 15.10
C VAL A 141 12.75 2.13 15.95
N SER A 142 12.18 1.83 17.11
CA SER A 142 12.39 0.57 17.80
C SER A 142 11.08 -0.19 17.67
N ILE A 143 11.02 -1.18 16.79
CA ILE A 143 9.95 -2.18 16.81
C ILE A 143 10.58 -3.39 17.49
N PHE A 144 10.22 -3.59 18.76
CA PHE A 144 10.54 -4.82 19.48
C PHE A 144 9.52 -5.88 19.02
N PHE A 145 10.02 -6.94 18.40
CA PHE A 145 9.31 -8.21 18.42
C PHE A 145 9.64 -8.82 19.79
N ASP A 146 8.78 -8.56 20.77
CA ASP A 146 8.83 -9.30 22.03
C ASP A 146 8.39 -10.74 21.71
N GLN A 147 9.23 -11.72 22.04
CA GLN A 147 8.85 -13.13 22.12
C GLN A 147 8.48 -13.45 23.56
#